data_AF-A0A0E0N3S8-F1
#
_entry.id   AF-A0A0E0N3S8-F1
#
_cell.length_a   1.000
_cell.length_b   1.000
_cell.length_c   1.000
_cell.angle_alpha   90.00
_cell.angle_beta   90.00
_cell.angle_gamma   90.00
#
_symmetry.space_group_name_H-M   'P 1'
#
loop_
_entity.id
_entity.type
_entity.pdbx_description
1 polymer ?
#
loop_
_entity_poly.entity_id
_entity_poly.type
_entity_poly.pdbx_seq_one_letter_code
_entity_poly.pdbx_strand_id
1 'polypeptide(L)'
;MARVEDIWGADCEEFRPERWLDEVGAFRPESPFKYPVFHAGPRMCLGKEMADIQMKSIVASVLERFSLQYAGGEGHPGLVLSVTLRMKGDLPMQITCAITSRKPKPSH
;
A
#
# COMPACT_ATOMS: atom_id res chain seq x y z
N MET A 1 11.40 5.75 -11.84
CA MET A 1 10.85 7.12 -11.69
C MET A 1 10.33 7.41 -10.28
N ALA A 2 9.68 6.46 -9.58
CA ALA A 2 9.06 6.72 -8.27
C ALA A 2 10.00 7.20 -7.14
N ARG A 3 11.33 7.04 -7.28
CA ARG A 3 12.35 7.46 -6.31
C ARG A 3 13.40 8.42 -6.93
N VAL A 4 12.99 9.21 -7.92
CA VAL A 4 13.86 10.21 -8.55
C VAL A 4 13.58 11.55 -7.90
N GLU A 5 14.58 12.13 -7.26
CA GLU A 5 14.46 13.39 -6.50
C GLU A 5 13.90 14.54 -7.35
N ASP A 6 14.37 14.72 -8.58
CA ASP A 6 13.87 15.77 -9.50
C ASP A 6 12.36 15.67 -9.79
N ILE A 7 11.76 14.49 -9.63
CA ILE A 7 10.34 14.24 -9.92
C ILE A 7 9.49 14.28 -8.65
N TRP A 8 10.05 13.84 -7.53
CA TRP A 8 9.31 13.56 -6.28
C TRP A 8 9.74 14.42 -5.09
N GLY A 9 10.84 15.16 -5.19
CA GLY A 9 11.46 15.93 -4.11
C GLY A 9 12.45 15.11 -3.28
N ALA A 10 13.13 15.79 -2.34
CA ALA A 10 14.11 15.17 -1.45
C ALA A 10 13.53 14.03 -0.59
N ASP A 11 12.23 14.07 -0.36
CA ASP A 11 11.46 13.08 0.40
C ASP A 11 11.03 11.85 -0.43
N CYS A 12 11.60 11.65 -1.63
CA CYS A 12 11.17 10.58 -2.56
C CYS A 12 11.39 9.15 -2.04
N GLU A 13 12.20 8.98 -1.00
CA GLU A 13 12.43 7.69 -0.35
C GLU A 13 11.54 7.46 0.89
N GLU A 14 10.84 8.50 1.36
CA GLU A 14 9.99 8.42 2.54
C GLU A 14 8.64 7.77 2.23
N PHE A 15 8.18 6.92 3.16
CA PHE A 15 6.81 6.41 3.13
C PHE A 15 5.84 7.49 3.63
N ARG A 16 5.29 8.28 2.70
CA ARG A 16 4.32 9.35 3.00
C ARG A 16 2.97 9.16 2.28
N PRO A 17 1.99 8.46 2.89
CA PRO A 17 0.65 8.27 2.32
C PRO A 17 -0.08 9.57 1.98
N GLU A 18 0.17 10.64 2.75
CA GLU A 18 -0.47 11.94 2.62
C GLU A 18 -0.13 12.63 1.29
N ARG A 19 0.92 12.18 0.59
CA ARG A 19 1.28 12.66 -0.76
C ARG A 19 0.14 12.46 -1.77
N TRP A 20 -0.73 11.49 -1.51
CA TRP A 20 -1.85 11.10 -2.37
C TRP A 20 -3.17 11.75 -1.96
N LEU A 21 -3.14 12.72 -1.05
CA LEU A 21 -4.31 13.45 -0.57
C LEU A 21 -4.26 14.90 -1.06
N ASP A 22 -5.44 15.51 -1.23
CA ASP A 22 -5.58 16.95 -1.42
C ASP A 22 -5.72 17.70 -0.07
N GLU A 23 -5.91 19.02 -0.13
CA GLU A 23 -6.02 19.88 1.05
C GLU A 23 -7.19 19.55 1.97
N VAL A 24 -8.23 18.89 1.45
CA VAL A 24 -9.41 18.46 2.23
C VAL A 24 -9.32 16.99 2.65
N GLY A 25 -8.18 16.32 2.37
CA GLY A 25 -7.93 14.93 2.71
C GLY A 25 -8.57 13.91 1.76
N ALA A 26 -9.08 14.34 0.60
CA ALA A 26 -9.61 13.45 -0.42
C ALA A 26 -8.49 12.87 -1.29
N PHE A 27 -8.70 11.65 -1.81
CA PHE A 27 -7.70 10.98 -2.64
C PHE A 27 -7.50 11.72 -3.97
N ARG A 28 -6.24 12.11 -4.23
CA ARG A 28 -5.79 12.76 -5.46
C ARG A 28 -4.77 11.86 -6.16
N PRO A 29 -5.15 11.11 -7.20
CA PRO A 29 -4.21 10.28 -7.94
C PRO A 29 -3.20 11.13 -8.69
N GLU A 30 -1.95 10.66 -8.75
CA GLU A 30 -0.90 11.28 -9.57
C GLU A 30 -1.02 10.81 -11.04
N SER A 31 -0.46 11.59 -11.96
CA SER A 31 -0.40 11.21 -13.37
C SER A 31 0.25 9.83 -13.57
N PRO A 32 -0.33 8.91 -14.37
CA PRO A 32 0.27 7.62 -14.70
C PRO A 32 1.64 7.74 -15.39
N PHE A 33 1.93 8.87 -16.02
CA PHE A 33 3.25 9.13 -16.62
C PHE A 33 4.32 9.50 -15.58
N LYS A 34 3.90 10.06 -14.44
CA LYS A 34 4.78 10.38 -13.31
C LYS A 34 4.94 9.18 -12.36
N TYR A 35 3.87 8.39 -12.18
CA TYR A 35 3.84 7.18 -11.36
C TYR A 35 3.35 5.93 -12.14
N PRO A 36 4.19 5.36 -13.02
CA PRO A 36 3.78 4.33 -13.99
C PRO A 36 3.77 2.90 -13.44
N VAL A 37 3.21 2.66 -12.24
CA VAL A 37 3.17 1.31 -11.64
C VAL A 37 2.34 0.32 -12.48
N PHE A 38 1.33 0.82 -13.17
CA PHE A 38 0.48 0.07 -14.10
C PHE A 38 0.72 0.48 -15.56
N HIS A 39 1.89 1.05 -15.87
CA HIS A 39 2.19 1.76 -17.12
C HIS A 39 1.25 2.97 -17.37
N ALA A 40 1.27 3.52 -18.58
CA ALA A 40 0.47 4.67 -18.98
C ALA A 40 0.07 4.56 -20.46
N GLY A 41 -0.93 5.33 -20.88
CA GLY A 41 -1.39 5.39 -22.27
C GLY A 41 -2.06 4.09 -22.77
N PRO A 42 -2.03 3.81 -24.09
CA PRO A 42 -2.74 2.68 -24.70
C PRO A 42 -2.29 1.28 -24.23
N ARG A 43 -1.14 1.19 -23.54
CA ARG A 43 -0.59 -0.05 -22.97
C ARG A 43 -0.68 -0.09 -21.45
N MET A 44 -1.50 0.78 -20.84
CA MET A 44 -1.83 0.71 -19.43
C MET A 44 -2.41 -0.67 -19.09
N CYS A 45 -2.06 -1.19 -17.91
CA CYS A 45 -2.55 -2.47 -17.43
C CYS A 45 -4.09 -2.45 -17.33
N LEU A 46 -4.74 -3.33 -18.09
CA LEU A 46 -6.20 -3.50 -18.06
C LEU A 46 -6.71 -3.95 -16.68
N GLY A 47 -5.85 -4.61 -15.89
CA GLY A 47 -6.19 -5.09 -14.55
C GLY A 47 -6.01 -4.06 -13.42
N LYS A 48 -5.69 -2.80 -13.73
CA LYS A 48 -5.40 -1.77 -12.71
C LYS A 48 -6.52 -1.63 -11.68
N GLU A 49 -7.76 -1.44 -12.13
CA GLU A 49 -8.90 -1.18 -11.23
C GLU A 49 -9.21 -2.41 -10.36
N MET A 50 -9.14 -3.60 -10.95
CA MET A 50 -9.29 -4.86 -10.22
C MET A 50 -8.23 -5.02 -9.13
N ALA A 51 -6.95 -4.73 -9.46
CA ALA A 51 -5.86 -4.79 -8.49
C ALA A 51 -6.04 -3.77 -7.36
N ASP A 52 -6.46 -2.54 -7.67
CA ASP A 52 -6.73 -1.50 -6.68
C ASP A 52 -7.84 -1.92 -5.71
N ILE A 53 -8.93 -2.51 -6.23
CA ILE A 53 -10.05 -3.00 -5.39
C ILE A 53 -9.57 -4.15 -4.50
N GLN A 54 -8.92 -5.17 -5.07
CA GLN A 54 -8.44 -6.32 -4.32
C GLN A 54 -7.48 -5.93 -3.20
N MET A 55 -6.50 -5.06 -3.51
CA MET A 55 -5.55 -4.56 -2.52
C MET A 55 -6.25 -3.87 -1.36
N LYS A 56 -7.16 -2.92 -1.66
CA LYS A 56 -7.90 -2.16 -0.65
C LYS A 56 -8.79 -3.07 0.20
N SER A 57 -9.47 -4.03 -0.41
CA SER A 57 -10.32 -5.00 0.31
C SER A 57 -9.51 -5.87 1.26
N ILE A 58 -8.35 -6.38 0.83
CA ILE A 58 -7.47 -7.20 1.67
C ILE A 58 -6.93 -6.35 2.84
N VAL A 59 -6.37 -5.17 2.55
CA VAL A 59 -5.81 -4.28 3.57
C VAL A 59 -6.87 -3.88 4.59
N ALA A 60 -8.05 -3.45 4.15
CA ALA A 60 -9.14 -3.10 5.05
C ALA A 60 -9.57 -4.30 5.92
N SER A 61 -9.70 -5.49 5.33
CA SER A 61 -10.12 -6.69 6.06
C SER A 61 -9.11 -7.14 7.12
N VAL A 62 -7.82 -7.01 6.80
CA VAL A 62 -6.72 -7.35 7.70
C VAL A 62 -6.62 -6.33 8.84
N LEU A 63 -6.58 -5.04 8.52
CA LEU A 63 -6.45 -3.97 9.52
C LEU A 63 -7.68 -3.85 10.44
N GLU A 64 -8.87 -4.23 9.97
CA GLU A 64 -10.08 -4.27 10.80
C GLU A 64 -10.00 -5.36 11.90
N ARG A 65 -9.32 -6.48 11.63
CA ARG A 65 -9.36 -7.69 12.47
C ARG A 65 -8.07 -7.95 13.24
N PHE A 66 -6.95 -7.44 12.75
CA PHE A 66 -5.64 -7.81 13.23
C PHE A 66 -4.74 -6.59 13.44
N SER A 67 -3.99 -6.62 14.54
CA SER A 67 -2.80 -5.80 14.73
C SER A 67 -1.58 -6.60 14.28
N LEU A 68 -0.75 -5.98 13.44
CA LEU A 68 0.45 -6.60 12.87
C LEU A 68 1.68 -5.89 13.42
N GLN A 69 2.63 -6.65 13.94
CA GLN A 69 3.94 -6.15 14.37
C GLN A 69 5.04 -6.95 13.68
N TYR A 70 6.03 -6.25 13.12
CA TYR A 70 7.13 -6.91 12.45
C TYR A 70 7.99 -7.70 13.44
N ALA A 71 8.30 -8.95 13.10
CA ALA A 71 9.01 -9.89 13.96
C ALA A 71 10.37 -10.32 13.38
N GLY A 72 10.84 -9.67 12.31
CA GLY A 72 12.07 -10.04 11.60
C GLY A 72 13.35 -9.37 12.12
N GLY A 73 13.32 -8.73 13.28
CA GLY A 73 14.47 -8.05 13.87
C GLY A 73 14.71 -6.65 13.29
N GLU A 74 15.96 -6.18 13.39
CA GLU A 74 16.35 -4.89 12.83
C GLU A 74 16.68 -4.99 11.34
N GLY A 75 16.14 -4.07 10.55
CA GLY A 75 16.35 -3.97 9.11
C GLY A 75 15.05 -4.02 8.31
N HIS A 76 15.18 -3.98 6.99
CA HIS A 76 14.07 -4.14 6.06
C HIS A 76 14.26 -5.41 5.23
N PRO A 77 13.17 -6.06 4.79
CA PRO A 77 13.27 -7.21 3.91
C PRO A 77 14.12 -6.91 2.67
N GLY A 78 14.95 -7.88 2.27
CA GLY A 78 15.71 -7.78 1.04
C GLY A 78 14.78 -7.75 -0.19
N LEU A 79 15.28 -7.27 -1.32
CA LEU A 79 14.53 -7.22 -2.57
C LEU A 79 15.11 -8.21 -3.59
N VAL A 80 14.23 -8.87 -4.35
CA VAL A 80 14.58 -9.70 -5.50
C VAL A 80 14.06 -8.99 -6.75
N LEU A 81 15.01 -8.52 -7.56
CA LEU A 81 14.72 -7.91 -8.86
C LEU A 81 14.49 -9.03 -9.88
N SER A 82 13.23 -9.19 -10.30
CA SER A 82 12.83 -10.07 -11.39
C SER A 82 11.84 -9.34 -12.31
N VAL A 83 11.04 -10.06 -13.10
CA VAL A 83 9.95 -9.44 -13.89
C VAL A 83 9.03 -8.61 -12.99
N THR A 84 8.80 -9.05 -11.76
CA THR A 84 8.22 -8.24 -10.68
C THR A 84 9.23 -8.03 -9.57
N LEU A 85 9.14 -6.87 -8.89
CA LEU A 85 9.87 -6.63 -7.65
C LEU A 85 9.22 -7.46 -6.54
N ARG A 86 10.01 -8.35 -5.93
CA ARG A 86 9.54 -9.22 -4.85
C ARG A 86 10.39 -9.02 -3.62
N MET A 87 9.80 -9.32 -2.47
CA MET A 87 10.55 -9.44 -1.23
C MET A 87 11.41 -10.72 -1.26
N LYS A 88 12.62 -10.65 -0.71
CA LYS A 88 13.50 -11.79 -0.50
C LYS A 88 13.09 -12.49 0.78
N GLY A 89 12.74 -13.78 0.68
CA GLY A 89 12.28 -14.55 1.83
C GLY A 89 10.84 -14.22 2.21
N ASP A 90 10.54 -14.32 3.49
CA ASP A 90 9.24 -14.08 4.11
C ASP A 90 9.19 -12.75 4.87
N LEU A 91 7.97 -12.38 5.31
CA LEU A 91 7.72 -11.20 6.13
C LEU A 91 7.20 -11.66 7.50
N PRO A 92 8.09 -12.04 8.43
CA PRO A 92 7.68 -12.51 9.74
C PRO A 92 6.92 -11.41 10.50
N MET A 93 5.70 -11.74 10.93
CA MET A 93 4.79 -10.83 11.60
C MET A 93 4.21 -11.51 12.84
N GLN A 94 4.20 -10.80 13.97
CA GLN A 94 3.35 -11.11 15.11
C GLN A 94 1.95 -10.55 14.85
N ILE A 95 0.94 -11.41 15.02
CA ILE A 95 -0.45 -11.09 14.74
C ILE A 95 -1.22 -11.16 16.06
N THR A 96 -1.94 -10.10 16.40
CA THR A 96 -2.89 -10.11 17.52
C THR A 96 -4.28 -9.77 16.98
N CYS A 97 -5.30 -10.53 17.38
CA CYS A 97 -6.68 -10.18 17.04
C CYS A 97 -7.03 -8.84 17.71
N ALA A 98 -7.33 -7.84 16.91
CA ALA A 98 -7.93 -6.61 17.41
C ALA A 98 -9.35 -6.99 17.87
N ILE A 99 -9.57 -7.10 19.18
CA ILE A 99 -10.90 -7.34 19.73
C ILE A 99 -11.73 -6.08 19.44
N THR A 100 -12.31 -5.98 18.24
CA THR A 100 -13.43 -5.08 18.03
C THR A 100 -14.57 -5.62 18.89
N SER A 101 -14.77 -5.01 20.05
CA SER A 101 -16.04 -5.04 20.78
C SER A 101 -17.13 -4.54 19.82
N ARG A 102 -17.63 -5.41 18.93
CA ARG A 102 -18.89 -5.23 18.26
C ARG A 102 -19.96 -5.55 19.30
N LYS A 103 -20.32 -4.57 20.14
CA LYS A 103 -21.59 -4.68 20.87
C LYS A 103 -22.69 -4.90 19.82
N PRO A 104 -23.55 -5.91 19.95
CA PRO A 104 -24.65 -6.10 19.02
C PRO A 104 -25.51 -4.83 19.04
N LYS A 105 -25.73 -4.24 17.86
CA LYS A 105 -26.65 -3.11 17.69
C LYS A 105 -28.04 -3.62 18.10
N PRO A 106 -28.71 -3.04 19.11
CA PRO A 106 -30.05 -3.46 19.46
C PRO A 106 -30.97 -3.21 18.26
N SER A 107 -31.61 -4.27 17.78
CA SER A 107 -32.75 -4.17 16.87
C SER A 107 -33.88 -3.47 17.61
N HIS A 108 -34.28 -2.30 17.13
CA HIS A 108 -35.59 -1.74 17.42
C HIS A 108 -36.66 -2.53 16.67
#